data_AF-A0A533X0I9-F1
#
_entry.id   AF-A0A533X0I9-F1
#
_cell.length_a   1.000
_cell.length_b   1.000
_cell.length_c   1.000
_cell.angle_alpha   90.00
_cell.angle_beta   90.00
_cell.angle_gamma   90.00
#
_symmetry.space_group_name_H-M   'P 1'
#
loop_
_entity.id
_entity.type
_entity.pdbx_description
1 polymer ?
#
loop_
_entity_poly.entity_id
_entity_poly.type
_entity_poly.pdbx_seq_one_letter_code
_entity_poly.pdbx_strand_id
1 'polypeptide(L)'
;MDVLRILLDTDTAGDDTIAILMALRAKNAKLEALTINCGNIDFDQEVENALYTVEFAGMSGKVPVYPGARHPLLREWTTVEYIHGKDGMGNSFFPKARQRPERRHAVDAIVETVNSNPGEITLVEIAPMTNIAMALRKDPTIARKVKEFFFMGGTNQYLGNQTPAAEFNIWVDPEAAKVVLQSGMPTTMVGWEICMRYAVVGESEYREIETMRTKEAEFFIAVNRQVRKYHKRVRWVDATECPDSVTMSIV
;
A
#
# COMPACT_ATOMS: atom_id res chain seq x y z
N MET A 1 15.58 18.95 -10.90
CA MET A 1 15.52 17.97 -9.81
C MET A 1 15.38 16.62 -10.47
N ASP A 2 16.15 15.63 -10.04
CA ASP A 2 16.03 14.27 -10.57
C ASP A 2 14.66 13.70 -10.25
N VAL A 3 14.08 12.94 -11.18
CA VAL A 3 12.77 12.30 -11.00
C VAL A 3 12.89 11.20 -9.96
N LEU A 4 12.02 11.21 -8.95
CA LEU A 4 11.94 10.17 -7.94
C LEU A 4 11.45 8.86 -8.57
N ARG A 5 12.18 7.76 -8.42
CA ARG A 5 11.81 6.45 -8.99
C ARG A 5 11.31 5.54 -7.87
N ILE A 6 10.03 5.18 -7.93
CA ILE A 6 9.33 4.45 -6.86
C ILE A 6 9.06 3.03 -7.33
N LEU A 7 9.32 2.04 -6.47
CA LEU A 7 8.69 0.72 -6.54
C LEU A 7 7.83 0.58 -5.27
N LEU A 8 6.54 0.33 -5.45
CA LEU A 8 5.54 0.33 -4.39
C LEU A 8 5.03 -1.09 -4.12
N ASP A 9 5.20 -1.58 -2.88
CA ASP A 9 4.64 -2.85 -2.38
C ASP A 9 3.34 -2.58 -1.63
N THR A 10 2.27 -3.31 -1.95
CA THR A 10 0.88 -3.03 -1.52
C THR A 10 0.06 -4.31 -1.39
N ASP A 11 -0.88 -4.34 -0.45
CA ASP A 11 -1.92 -5.36 -0.26
C ASP A 11 -3.29 -4.74 -0.58
N THR A 12 -3.44 -4.45 -1.87
CA THR A 12 -4.25 -3.35 -2.39
C THR A 12 -5.73 -3.37 -1.98
N ALA A 13 -6.08 -2.47 -1.05
CA ALA A 13 -7.43 -2.12 -0.66
C ALA A 13 -7.64 -0.59 -0.67
N GLY A 14 -8.79 -0.15 -0.13
CA GLY A 14 -9.31 1.22 -0.21
C GLY A 14 -8.26 2.34 -0.27
N ASP A 15 -7.46 2.52 0.77
CA ASP A 15 -6.48 3.58 0.88
C ASP A 15 -5.19 3.35 0.08
N ASP A 16 -4.75 2.09 -0.12
CA ASP A 16 -3.67 1.78 -1.05
C ASP A 16 -3.97 2.33 -2.44
N THR A 17 -5.21 2.19 -2.89
CA THR A 17 -5.60 2.65 -4.23
C THR A 17 -5.43 4.16 -4.38
N ILE A 18 -5.59 4.92 -3.29
CA ILE A 18 -5.37 6.36 -3.26
C ILE A 18 -3.87 6.66 -3.28
N ALA A 19 -3.05 5.92 -2.53
CA ALA A 19 -1.59 6.05 -2.54
C ALA A 19 -1.00 5.72 -3.93
N ILE A 20 -1.49 4.67 -4.59
CA ILE A 20 -1.14 4.32 -5.97
C ILE A 20 -1.51 5.46 -6.93
N LEU A 21 -2.71 6.04 -6.80
CA LEU A 21 -3.10 7.18 -7.63
C LEU A 21 -2.23 8.41 -7.39
N MET A 22 -1.84 8.69 -6.14
CA MET A 22 -0.90 9.77 -5.83
C MET A 22 0.44 9.55 -6.54
N ALA A 23 1.01 8.34 -6.46
CA ALA A 23 2.27 7.99 -7.14
C ALA A 23 2.17 8.10 -8.67
N LEU A 24 1.05 7.66 -9.27
CA LEU A 24 0.81 7.72 -10.71
C LEU A 24 0.55 9.13 -11.23
N ARG A 25 0.09 10.06 -10.38
CA ARG A 25 -0.25 11.44 -10.74
C ARG A 25 0.84 12.45 -10.39
N ALA A 26 1.79 12.07 -9.54
CA ALA A 26 2.93 12.91 -9.17
C ALA A 26 3.76 13.27 -10.42
N LYS A 27 4.05 14.57 -10.59
CA LYS A 27 4.80 15.07 -11.76
C LYS A 27 6.32 14.92 -11.61
N ASN A 28 6.77 14.74 -10.38
CA ASN A 28 8.17 14.61 -9.97
C ASN A 28 8.54 13.17 -9.59
N ALA A 29 7.63 12.21 -9.77
CA ALA A 29 7.87 10.80 -9.51
C ALA A 29 7.50 9.93 -10.71
N LYS A 30 8.15 8.77 -10.78
CA LYS A 30 7.87 7.70 -11.73
C LYS A 30 7.67 6.42 -10.93
N LEU A 31 6.46 5.88 -10.98
CA LEU A 31 6.18 4.55 -10.46
C LEU A 31 6.70 3.51 -11.46
N GLU A 32 7.75 2.81 -11.08
CA GLU A 32 8.43 1.78 -11.90
C GLU A 32 7.65 0.47 -11.92
N ALA A 33 7.07 0.09 -10.79
CA ALA A 33 6.32 -1.14 -10.64
C ALA A 33 5.45 -1.12 -9.38
N LEU A 34 4.40 -1.95 -9.42
CA LEU A 34 3.68 -2.38 -8.24
C LEU A 34 4.03 -3.83 -7.92
N THR A 35 4.25 -4.12 -6.66
CA THR A 35 4.40 -5.48 -6.14
C THR A 35 3.27 -5.77 -5.16
N ILE A 36 2.63 -6.93 -5.31
CA ILE A 36 1.45 -7.26 -4.52
C ILE A 36 1.81 -8.24 -3.43
N ASN A 37 1.37 -7.96 -2.21
CA ASN A 37 1.58 -8.77 -1.03
C ASN A 37 0.23 -9.17 -0.45
N CYS A 38 0.19 -10.25 0.33
CA CYS A 38 -1.03 -10.59 1.06
C CYS A 38 -1.24 -9.62 2.22
N GLY A 39 -2.50 -9.29 2.52
CA GLY A 39 -2.84 -8.64 3.78
C GLY A 39 -4.32 -8.36 3.92
N ASN A 40 -4.76 -7.21 3.44
CA ASN A 40 -6.10 -6.68 3.63
C ASN A 40 -7.24 -7.62 3.19
N ILE A 41 -7.14 -8.26 2.02
CA ILE A 41 -8.23 -9.04 1.44
C ILE A 41 -7.71 -10.30 0.72
N ASP A 42 -8.58 -11.03 0.02
CA ASP A 42 -8.15 -12.10 -0.87
C ASP A 42 -7.09 -11.63 -1.88
N PHE A 43 -5.97 -12.36 -1.94
CA PHE A 43 -4.79 -11.97 -2.73
C PHE A 43 -5.09 -11.75 -4.22
N ASP A 44 -5.93 -12.60 -4.84
CA ASP A 44 -6.22 -12.43 -6.26
C ASP A 44 -7.08 -11.19 -6.51
N GLN A 45 -7.87 -10.77 -5.52
CA GLN A 45 -8.60 -9.51 -5.55
C GLN A 45 -7.67 -8.29 -5.34
N GLU A 46 -6.64 -8.38 -4.48
CA GLU A 46 -5.61 -7.33 -4.32
C GLU A 46 -4.91 -7.06 -5.67
N VAL A 47 -4.52 -8.12 -6.39
CA VAL A 47 -3.92 -8.01 -7.72
C VAL A 47 -4.87 -7.31 -8.71
N GLU A 48 -6.14 -7.67 -8.74
CA GLU A 48 -7.13 -7.04 -9.62
C GLU A 48 -7.39 -5.57 -9.23
N ASN A 49 -7.39 -5.24 -7.94
CA ASN A 49 -7.56 -3.86 -7.45
C ASN A 49 -6.40 -2.96 -7.88
N ALA A 50 -5.16 -3.45 -7.78
CA ALA A 50 -3.98 -2.74 -8.26
C ALA A 50 -4.05 -2.49 -9.78
N LEU A 51 -4.37 -3.52 -10.55
CA LEU A 51 -4.53 -3.42 -12.00
C LEU A 51 -5.64 -2.45 -12.41
N TYR A 52 -6.79 -2.49 -11.72
CA TYR A 52 -7.89 -1.56 -11.96
C TYR A 52 -7.46 -0.12 -11.66
N THR A 53 -6.75 0.11 -10.56
CA THR A 53 -6.27 1.44 -10.17
C THR A 53 -5.30 2.03 -11.21
N VAL A 54 -4.38 1.21 -11.73
CA VAL A 54 -3.50 1.59 -12.84
C VAL A 54 -4.29 1.93 -14.12
N GLU A 55 -5.31 1.14 -14.44
CA GLU A 55 -6.17 1.38 -15.60
C GLU A 55 -7.01 2.66 -15.45
N PHE A 56 -7.60 2.88 -14.27
CA PHE A 56 -8.34 4.09 -13.91
C PHE A 56 -7.47 5.34 -14.05
N ALA A 57 -6.19 5.24 -13.68
CA ALA A 57 -5.21 6.30 -13.88
C ALA A 57 -4.86 6.56 -15.36
N GLY A 58 -5.25 5.68 -16.28
CA GLY A 58 -4.86 5.74 -17.70
C GLY A 58 -3.41 5.29 -17.94
N MET A 59 -2.88 4.46 -17.04
CA MET A 59 -1.49 3.99 -17.04
C MET A 59 -1.36 2.50 -17.36
N SER A 60 -2.44 1.89 -17.86
CA SER A 60 -2.49 0.51 -18.33
C SER A 60 -1.36 0.23 -19.34
N GLY A 61 -0.61 -0.84 -19.11
CA GLY A 61 0.54 -1.25 -19.92
C GLY A 61 1.82 -0.43 -19.71
N LYS A 62 1.81 0.58 -18.83
CA LYS A 62 3.00 1.40 -18.50
C LYS A 62 3.61 1.06 -17.15
N VAL A 63 2.81 0.59 -16.21
CA VAL A 63 3.25 0.19 -14.87
C VAL A 63 2.96 -1.32 -14.69
N PRO A 64 3.99 -2.17 -14.64
CA PRO A 64 3.82 -3.59 -14.40
C PRO A 64 3.33 -3.85 -12.96
N VAL A 65 2.51 -4.88 -12.81
CA VAL A 65 2.00 -5.36 -11.52
C VAL A 65 2.51 -6.78 -11.32
N TYR A 66 3.32 -7.00 -10.30
CA TYR A 66 3.94 -8.29 -10.02
C TYR A 66 3.27 -8.95 -8.79
N PRO A 67 2.61 -10.10 -8.96
CA PRO A 67 2.12 -10.88 -7.83
C PRO A 67 3.28 -11.38 -6.97
N GLY A 68 3.19 -11.20 -5.66
CA GLY A 68 4.20 -11.61 -4.69
C GLY A 68 3.71 -12.68 -3.71
N ALA A 69 4.15 -12.52 -2.47
CA ALA A 69 3.86 -13.45 -1.39
C ALA A 69 2.35 -13.52 -1.12
N ARG A 70 1.82 -14.74 -1.15
CA ARG A 70 0.41 -15.03 -0.85
C ARG A 70 0.14 -15.29 0.63
N HIS A 71 1.19 -15.44 1.43
CA HIS A 71 1.12 -15.73 2.86
C HIS A 71 2.31 -15.09 3.57
N PRO A 72 2.17 -14.69 4.85
CA PRO A 72 3.27 -14.33 5.72
C PRO A 72 4.32 -15.44 5.82
N LEU A 73 5.53 -15.08 6.26
CA LEU A 73 6.65 -16.03 6.37
C LEU A 73 6.34 -17.23 7.26
N LEU A 74 5.71 -17.00 8.41
CA LEU A 74 5.46 -18.06 9.41
C LEU A 74 4.03 -18.06 9.98
N ARG A 75 3.40 -16.89 10.11
CA ARG A 75 2.13 -16.76 10.82
C ARG A 75 0.95 -17.11 9.93
N GLU A 76 -0.11 -17.60 10.57
CA GLU A 76 -1.45 -17.48 10.02
C GLU A 76 -1.96 -16.06 10.25
N TRP A 77 -2.66 -15.49 9.26
CA TRP A 77 -3.37 -14.23 9.38
C TRP A 77 -4.81 -14.40 8.90
N THR A 78 -5.62 -13.41 9.18
CA THR A 78 -6.97 -13.31 8.62
C THR A 78 -7.07 -11.95 7.96
N THR A 79 -7.67 -11.95 6.79
CA THR A 79 -8.03 -10.76 6.02
C THR A 79 -9.05 -9.92 6.77
N VAL A 80 -9.18 -8.66 6.35
CA VAL A 80 -10.02 -7.63 6.98
C VAL A 80 -11.09 -7.12 6.01
N GLU A 81 -11.73 -7.99 5.22
CA GLU A 81 -12.84 -7.61 4.34
C GLU A 81 -14.02 -6.97 5.09
N TYR A 82 -14.13 -7.20 6.40
CA TYR A 82 -15.12 -6.52 7.24
C TYR A 82 -14.86 -5.01 7.42
N ILE A 83 -13.64 -4.55 7.13
CA ILE A 83 -13.22 -3.14 7.10
C ILE A 83 -13.32 -2.58 5.68
N HIS A 84 -12.64 -3.21 4.71
CA HIS A 84 -12.50 -2.66 3.35
C HIS A 84 -13.62 -3.08 2.37
N GLY A 85 -14.46 -4.05 2.76
CA GLY A 85 -15.43 -4.69 1.88
C GLY A 85 -14.90 -5.99 1.27
N LYS A 86 -15.80 -6.78 0.67
CA LYS A 86 -15.47 -8.08 0.05
C LYS A 86 -14.54 -7.96 -1.14
N ASP A 87 -14.56 -6.82 -1.81
CA ASP A 87 -13.69 -6.49 -2.94
C ASP A 87 -12.49 -5.61 -2.52
N GLY A 88 -12.38 -5.25 -1.24
CA GLY A 88 -11.41 -4.28 -0.73
C GLY A 88 -11.58 -2.83 -1.21
N MET A 89 -12.60 -2.55 -2.03
CA MET A 89 -12.84 -1.25 -2.67
C MET A 89 -14.25 -0.75 -2.36
N GLY A 90 -14.68 -0.93 -1.12
CA GLY A 90 -15.93 -0.37 -0.62
C GLY A 90 -17.20 -1.10 -1.10
N ASN A 91 -17.07 -2.37 -1.50
CA ASN A 91 -18.10 -3.15 -2.18
C ASN A 91 -18.62 -2.43 -3.44
N SER A 92 -17.70 -1.85 -4.20
CA SER A 92 -18.00 -1.16 -5.45
C SER A 92 -18.00 -2.10 -6.65
N PHE A 93 -17.33 -3.26 -6.54
CA PHE A 93 -17.25 -4.32 -7.54
C PHE A 93 -16.87 -3.77 -8.92
N PHE A 94 -15.78 -3.00 -8.96
CA PHE A 94 -15.25 -2.46 -10.20
C PHE A 94 -14.97 -3.57 -11.23
N PRO A 95 -15.10 -3.28 -12.53
CA PRO A 95 -14.83 -4.27 -13.56
C PRO A 95 -13.37 -4.68 -13.53
N LYS A 96 -13.08 -5.93 -13.90
CA LYS A 96 -11.70 -6.39 -14.08
C LYS A 96 -10.97 -5.52 -15.10
N ALA A 97 -9.72 -5.17 -14.80
CA ALA A 97 -8.87 -4.41 -15.72
C ALA A 97 -8.64 -5.20 -17.03
N ARG A 98 -8.15 -4.54 -18.07
CA ARG A 98 -7.66 -5.21 -19.29
C ARG A 98 -6.23 -5.68 -19.14
N GLN A 99 -5.38 -4.88 -18.47
CA GLN A 99 -4.03 -5.29 -18.12
C GLN A 99 -4.08 -6.54 -17.24
N ARG A 100 -3.13 -7.45 -17.45
CA ARG A 100 -2.97 -8.67 -16.65
C ARG A 100 -1.67 -8.58 -15.85
N PRO A 101 -1.59 -9.27 -14.69
CA PRO A 101 -0.39 -9.25 -13.89
C PRO A 101 0.77 -9.88 -14.66
N GLU A 102 1.98 -9.44 -14.32
CA GLU A 102 3.20 -10.03 -14.83
C GLU A 102 3.37 -11.46 -14.32
N ARG A 103 4.08 -12.29 -15.11
CA ARG A 103 4.36 -13.68 -14.72
C ARG A 103 5.49 -13.81 -13.69
N ARG A 104 6.34 -12.79 -13.61
CA ARG A 104 7.48 -12.75 -12.69
C ARG A 104 6.96 -12.51 -11.27
N HIS A 105 7.56 -13.20 -10.30
CA HIS A 105 7.23 -13.00 -8.89
C HIS A 105 7.75 -11.65 -8.38
N ALA A 106 7.00 -10.97 -7.50
CA ALA A 106 7.37 -9.67 -6.93
C ALA A 106 8.81 -9.63 -6.39
N VAL A 107 9.18 -10.62 -5.57
CA VAL A 107 10.55 -10.77 -5.02
C VAL A 107 11.64 -10.70 -6.09
N ASP A 108 11.41 -11.33 -7.24
CA ASP A 108 12.38 -11.32 -8.35
C ASP A 108 12.42 -9.95 -9.03
N ALA A 109 11.25 -9.34 -9.20
CA ALA A 109 11.13 -7.99 -9.76
C ALA A 109 11.81 -6.93 -8.88
N ILE A 110 11.69 -7.04 -7.55
CA ILE A 110 12.35 -6.15 -6.58
C ILE A 110 13.87 -6.28 -6.71
N VAL A 111 14.39 -7.51 -6.62
CA VAL A 111 15.84 -7.78 -6.72
C VAL A 111 16.40 -7.29 -8.06
N GLU A 112 15.74 -7.59 -9.17
CA GLU A 112 16.18 -7.17 -10.51
C GLU A 112 16.16 -5.65 -10.68
N THR A 113 15.06 -5.01 -10.25
CA THR A 113 14.89 -3.55 -10.37
C THR A 113 15.95 -2.80 -9.56
N VAL A 114 16.17 -3.20 -8.31
CA VAL A 114 17.17 -2.56 -7.44
C VAL A 114 18.59 -2.81 -7.94
N ASN A 115 18.91 -4.04 -8.36
CA ASN A 115 20.25 -4.37 -8.85
C ASN A 115 20.61 -3.68 -10.16
N SER A 116 19.61 -3.45 -11.02
CA SER A 116 19.81 -2.76 -12.30
C SER A 116 19.92 -1.24 -12.15
N ASN A 117 19.53 -0.69 -11.00
CA ASN A 117 19.45 0.76 -10.75
C ASN A 117 19.96 1.10 -9.34
N PRO A 118 21.22 0.75 -8.99
CA PRO A 118 21.74 0.94 -7.65
C PRO A 118 21.82 2.43 -7.27
N GLY A 119 21.25 2.80 -6.13
CA GLY A 119 21.19 4.16 -5.61
C GLY A 119 20.05 5.00 -6.18
N GLU A 120 19.20 4.44 -7.05
CA GLU A 120 18.15 5.20 -7.74
C GLU A 120 16.73 4.86 -7.29
N ILE A 121 16.48 3.63 -6.85
CA ILE A 121 15.13 3.14 -6.52
C ILE A 121 14.80 3.45 -5.07
N THR A 122 13.72 4.20 -4.87
CA THR A 122 13.04 4.34 -3.58
C THR A 122 12.01 3.23 -3.46
N LEU A 123 12.14 2.41 -2.42
CA LEU A 123 11.16 1.39 -2.08
C LEU A 123 10.13 2.00 -1.14
N VAL A 124 8.85 1.83 -1.45
CA VAL A 124 7.75 2.25 -0.58
C VAL A 124 6.90 1.03 -0.29
N GLU A 125 6.76 0.67 0.97
CA GLU A 125 5.98 -0.48 1.41
C GLU A 125 4.79 -0.02 2.22
N ILE A 126 3.59 -0.30 1.72
CA ILE A 126 2.32 0.01 2.40
C ILE A 126 1.56 -1.25 2.79
N ALA A 127 2.26 -2.39 2.82
CA ALA A 127 1.73 -3.72 3.09
C ALA A 127 2.57 -4.46 4.16
N PRO A 128 2.18 -5.68 4.57
CA PRO A 128 3.04 -6.56 5.36
C PRO A 128 4.40 -6.77 4.66
N MET A 129 5.51 -6.84 5.41
CA MET A 129 6.85 -6.74 4.81
C MET A 129 7.40 -8.00 4.12
N THR A 130 6.54 -8.95 3.80
CA THR A 130 6.93 -10.31 3.36
C THR A 130 7.73 -10.30 2.07
N ASN A 131 7.28 -9.57 1.03
CA ASN A 131 8.00 -9.45 -0.24
C ASN A 131 9.41 -8.87 -0.06
N ILE A 132 9.56 -7.80 0.72
CA ILE A 132 10.85 -7.14 0.95
C ILE A 132 11.77 -8.01 1.80
N ALA A 133 11.24 -8.66 2.84
CA ALA A 133 12.01 -9.63 3.62
C ALA A 133 12.53 -10.78 2.75
N MET A 134 11.68 -11.34 1.88
CA MET A 134 12.09 -12.40 0.95
C MET A 134 13.12 -11.91 -0.07
N ALA A 135 12.99 -10.68 -0.58
CA ALA A 135 13.98 -10.07 -1.48
C ALA A 135 15.34 -9.90 -0.78
N LEU A 136 15.36 -9.40 0.45
CA LEU A 136 16.58 -9.29 1.28
C LEU A 136 17.20 -10.64 1.60
N ARG A 137 16.39 -11.69 1.82
CA ARG A 137 16.89 -13.05 2.01
C ARG A 137 17.48 -13.64 0.73
N LYS A 138 16.90 -13.30 -0.42
CA LYS A 138 17.38 -13.74 -1.73
C LYS A 138 18.67 -13.03 -2.15
N ASP A 139 18.74 -11.71 -1.97
CA ASP A 139 19.93 -10.91 -2.23
C ASP A 139 20.08 -9.83 -1.14
N PRO A 140 20.88 -10.09 -0.08
CA PRO A 140 21.12 -9.12 0.98
C PRO A 140 21.81 -7.83 0.52
N THR A 141 22.42 -7.82 -0.68
CA THR A 141 23.14 -6.65 -1.17
C THR A 141 22.21 -5.52 -1.60
N ILE A 142 20.92 -5.80 -1.85
CA ILE A 142 19.92 -4.78 -2.18
C ILE A 142 19.80 -3.74 -1.07
N ALA A 143 20.04 -4.11 0.20
CA ALA A 143 19.96 -3.19 1.33
C ALA A 143 20.87 -1.96 1.19
N ARG A 144 21.98 -2.10 0.46
CA ARG A 144 22.95 -1.02 0.18
C ARG A 144 22.73 -0.34 -1.17
N LYS A 145 21.82 -0.86 -1.99
CA LYS A 145 21.53 -0.37 -3.35
C LYS A 145 20.20 0.37 -3.43
N VAL A 146 19.31 0.18 -2.47
CA VAL A 146 18.09 0.99 -2.32
C VAL A 146 18.50 2.41 -1.96
N LYS A 147 17.88 3.39 -2.63
CA LYS A 147 18.11 4.82 -2.36
C LYS A 147 17.57 5.19 -0.99
N GLU A 148 16.28 4.94 -0.78
CA GLU A 148 15.52 5.16 0.44
C GLU A 148 14.45 4.08 0.56
N PHE A 149 14.11 3.69 1.79
CA PHE A 149 13.02 2.78 2.09
C PHE A 149 12.02 3.48 3.01
N PHE A 150 10.79 3.63 2.54
CA PHE A 150 9.68 4.13 3.34
C PHE A 150 8.72 2.99 3.59
N PHE A 151 8.17 2.90 4.81
CA PHE A 151 7.06 1.98 5.05
C PHE A 151 5.96 2.58 5.90
N MET A 152 4.72 2.22 5.57
CA MET A 152 3.57 2.39 6.45
C MET A 152 3.52 1.18 7.38
N GLY A 153 3.66 1.42 8.68
CA GLY A 153 3.45 0.35 9.64
C GLY A 153 3.97 0.65 11.02
N GLY A 154 3.51 -0.16 11.97
CA GLY A 154 3.87 -0.02 13.37
C GLY A 154 3.21 1.18 14.02
N THR A 155 3.52 1.36 15.30
CA THR A 155 3.06 2.53 16.04
C THR A 155 4.04 2.93 17.11
N ASN A 156 4.15 4.23 17.37
CA ASN A 156 4.97 4.78 18.44
C ASN A 156 4.13 5.64 19.38
N GLN A 157 4.13 5.29 20.68
CA GLN A 157 3.38 5.99 21.73
C GLN A 157 1.88 6.16 21.41
N TYR A 158 1.29 5.18 20.72
CA TYR A 158 -0.13 5.16 20.38
C TYR A 158 -0.64 3.71 20.36
N LEU A 159 -1.96 3.53 20.35
CA LEU A 159 -2.57 2.20 20.29
C LEU A 159 -2.52 1.66 18.86
N GLY A 160 -2.23 0.37 18.73
CA GLY A 160 -2.34 -0.34 17.46
C GLY A 160 -3.79 -0.45 16.96
N ASN A 161 -3.96 -0.74 15.68
CA ASN A 161 -5.28 -0.91 15.04
C ASN A 161 -5.74 -2.39 14.99
N GLN A 162 -4.80 -3.34 15.00
CA GLN A 162 -5.09 -4.77 14.98
C GLN A 162 -5.16 -5.38 16.38
N THR A 163 -4.22 -4.99 17.24
CA THR A 163 -4.28 -5.23 18.69
C THR A 163 -3.90 -3.95 19.41
N PRO A 164 -4.16 -3.81 20.72
CA PRO A 164 -3.72 -2.61 21.46
C PRO A 164 -2.23 -2.29 21.32
N ALA A 165 -1.39 -3.31 21.06
CA ALA A 165 0.07 -3.19 20.96
C ALA A 165 0.63 -3.28 19.52
N ALA A 166 -0.19 -3.58 18.51
CA ALA A 166 0.30 -3.86 17.16
C ALA A 166 -0.58 -3.25 16.08
N GLU A 167 0.10 -2.64 15.11
CA GLU A 167 -0.46 -2.20 13.85
C GLU A 167 -0.53 -3.39 12.87
N PHE A 168 -1.52 -3.40 11.99
CA PHE A 168 -1.88 -4.49 11.07
C PHE A 168 -0.72 -5.01 10.22
N ASN A 169 -0.04 -4.16 9.44
CA ASN A 169 1.04 -4.59 8.54
C ASN A 169 2.16 -5.32 9.28
N ILE A 170 2.56 -4.77 10.44
CA ILE A 170 3.56 -5.42 11.30
C ILE A 170 3.01 -6.67 11.99
N TRP A 171 1.73 -6.69 12.34
CA TRP A 171 1.09 -7.83 12.99
C TRP A 171 0.91 -9.04 12.07
N VAL A 172 0.65 -8.80 10.78
CA VAL A 172 0.48 -9.85 9.77
C VAL A 172 1.79 -10.64 9.59
N ASP A 173 2.93 -9.96 9.47
CA ASP A 173 4.24 -10.62 9.33
C ASP A 173 5.35 -9.94 10.16
N PRO A 174 5.37 -10.14 11.49
CA PRO A 174 6.37 -9.56 12.37
C PRO A 174 7.76 -10.18 12.14
N GLU A 175 7.84 -11.41 11.64
CA GLU A 175 9.11 -12.03 11.27
C GLU A 175 9.72 -11.36 10.05
N ALA A 176 8.93 -11.04 9.02
CA ALA A 176 9.38 -10.24 7.90
C ALA A 176 9.81 -8.84 8.36
N ALA A 177 8.99 -8.18 9.18
CA ALA A 177 9.33 -6.87 9.72
C ALA A 177 10.67 -6.88 10.47
N LYS A 178 10.94 -7.92 11.26
CA LYS A 178 12.23 -8.10 11.92
C LYS A 178 13.40 -8.21 10.93
N VAL A 179 13.24 -8.94 9.82
CA VAL A 179 14.27 -9.05 8.78
C VAL A 179 14.54 -7.70 8.13
N VAL A 180 13.49 -6.98 7.75
CA VAL A 180 13.59 -5.69 7.06
C VAL A 180 14.21 -4.63 7.96
N LEU A 181 13.75 -4.50 9.20
CA LEU A 181 14.27 -3.49 10.14
C LEU A 181 15.71 -3.77 10.58
N GLN A 182 16.20 -5.01 10.45
CA GLN A 182 17.58 -5.38 10.73
C GLN A 182 18.49 -5.36 9.49
N SER A 183 17.97 -5.01 8.32
CA SER A 183 18.69 -5.05 7.05
C SER A 183 19.75 -3.96 6.88
N GLY A 184 19.61 -2.85 7.61
CA GLY A 184 20.44 -1.66 7.43
C GLY A 184 20.06 -0.77 6.25
N MET A 185 18.89 -0.99 5.62
CA MET A 185 18.36 -0.05 4.62
C MET A 185 18.15 1.36 5.20
N PRO A 186 18.34 2.42 4.42
CA PRO A 186 18.03 3.80 4.83
C PRO A 186 16.51 3.96 5.00
N THR A 187 16.02 3.74 6.22
CA THR A 187 14.61 3.46 6.50
C THR A 187 13.91 4.62 7.20
N THR A 188 12.74 4.99 6.68
CA THR A 188 11.78 5.90 7.31
C THR A 188 10.48 5.16 7.62
N MET A 189 10.09 5.13 8.89
CA MET A 189 8.81 4.59 9.33
C MET A 189 7.74 5.69 9.35
N VAL A 190 6.61 5.42 8.72
CA VAL A 190 5.38 6.21 8.84
C VAL A 190 4.39 5.41 9.68
N GLY A 191 4.40 5.69 10.98
CA GLY A 191 3.58 4.95 11.94
C GLY A 191 2.09 5.29 11.87
N TRP A 192 1.26 4.39 12.38
CA TRP A 192 -0.18 4.55 12.50
C TRP A 192 -0.60 5.87 13.17
N GLU A 193 0.15 6.34 14.16
CA GLU A 193 -0.12 7.60 14.87
C GLU A 193 0.00 8.83 13.97
N ILE A 194 0.81 8.78 12.91
CA ILE A 194 0.94 9.86 11.94
C ILE A 194 -0.35 9.97 11.14
N CYS A 195 -0.88 8.84 10.67
CA CYS A 195 -2.17 8.80 10.00
C CYS A 195 -3.28 9.37 10.89
N MET A 196 -3.38 8.88 12.13
CA MET A 196 -4.44 9.31 13.05
C MET A 196 -4.40 10.80 13.40
N ARG A 197 -3.24 11.45 13.28
CA ARG A 197 -3.08 12.89 13.54
C ARG A 197 -3.29 13.76 12.30
N TYR A 198 -2.90 13.28 11.13
CA TYR A 198 -2.73 14.14 9.94
C TYR A 198 -3.48 13.67 8.69
N ALA A 199 -4.02 12.46 8.67
CA ALA A 199 -4.62 11.85 7.49
C ALA A 199 -5.93 11.12 7.80
N VAL A 200 -6.76 11.76 8.62
CA VAL A 200 -8.15 11.37 8.82
C VAL A 200 -9.02 12.32 8.01
N VAL A 201 -9.77 11.77 7.04
CA VAL A 201 -10.72 12.52 6.22
C VAL A 201 -12.09 12.42 6.87
N GLY A 202 -12.54 13.51 7.47
CA GLY A 202 -13.80 13.60 8.22
C GLY A 202 -14.97 14.06 7.36
N GLU A 203 -16.12 14.26 8.02
CA GLU A 203 -17.36 14.63 7.35
C GLU A 203 -17.25 15.93 6.54
N SER A 204 -16.54 16.95 7.05
CA SER A 204 -16.31 18.22 6.35
C SER A 204 -15.55 18.01 5.04
N GLU A 205 -14.45 17.26 5.08
CA GLU A 205 -13.62 16.99 3.91
C GLU A 205 -14.36 16.11 2.91
N TYR A 206 -15.15 15.13 3.38
CA TYR A 206 -16.02 14.34 2.49
C TYR A 206 -17.02 15.20 1.72
N ARG A 207 -17.67 16.17 2.39
CA ARG A 207 -18.59 17.10 1.73
C ARG A 207 -17.85 17.96 0.69
N GLU A 208 -16.63 18.39 0.99
CA GLU A 208 -15.80 19.13 0.04
C GLU A 208 -15.45 18.27 -1.18
N ILE A 209 -14.99 17.03 -0.98
CA ILE A 209 -14.68 16.08 -2.05
C ILE A 209 -15.91 15.82 -2.93
N GLU A 210 -17.10 15.62 -2.34
CA GLU A 210 -18.36 15.46 -3.07
C GLU A 210 -18.68 16.66 -3.98
N THR A 211 -18.28 17.88 -3.60
CA THR A 211 -18.53 19.07 -4.43
C THR A 211 -17.61 19.16 -5.66
N MET A 212 -16.47 18.45 -5.67
CA MET A 212 -15.51 18.49 -6.77
C MET A 212 -16.06 17.89 -8.06
N ARG A 213 -16.97 16.90 -7.96
CA ARG A 213 -17.64 16.24 -9.10
C ARG A 213 -16.67 15.76 -10.18
N THR A 214 -15.52 15.22 -9.77
CA THR A 214 -14.53 14.59 -10.64
C THR A 214 -14.62 13.08 -10.49
N LYS A 215 -14.13 12.35 -11.51
CA LYS A 215 -14.04 10.88 -11.44
C LYS A 215 -13.16 10.43 -10.26
N GLU A 216 -12.12 11.20 -9.92
CA GLU A 216 -11.24 10.93 -8.78
C GLU A 216 -11.97 11.09 -7.44
N ALA A 217 -12.80 12.13 -7.30
CA ALA A 217 -13.62 12.31 -6.10
C ALA A 217 -14.64 11.16 -5.94
N GLU A 218 -15.32 10.78 -7.03
CA GLU A 218 -16.26 9.65 -7.03
C GLU A 218 -15.55 8.33 -6.70
N PHE A 219 -14.35 8.11 -7.25
CA PHE A 219 -13.53 6.95 -6.93
C PHE A 219 -13.13 6.92 -5.45
N PHE A 220 -12.63 8.03 -4.90
CA PHE A 220 -12.27 8.14 -3.48
C PHE A 220 -13.45 7.82 -2.56
N ILE A 221 -14.63 8.36 -2.86
CA ILE A 221 -15.86 8.10 -2.09
C ILE A 221 -16.26 6.61 -2.19
N ALA A 222 -16.13 6.03 -3.39
CA ALA A 222 -16.52 4.66 -3.65
C ALA A 222 -15.64 3.66 -2.88
N VAL A 223 -14.30 3.78 -2.99
CA VAL A 223 -13.36 2.84 -2.38
C VAL A 223 -13.37 2.89 -0.85
N ASN A 224 -13.58 4.07 -0.27
CA ASN A 224 -13.60 4.27 1.18
C ASN A 224 -14.98 4.04 1.82
N ARG A 225 -16.00 3.69 1.04
CA ARG A 225 -17.40 3.58 1.52
C ARG A 225 -17.56 2.62 2.69
N GLN A 226 -16.90 1.47 2.65
CA GLN A 226 -17.04 0.46 3.72
C GLN A 226 -16.23 0.82 4.97
N VAL A 227 -15.02 1.34 4.78
CA VAL A 227 -14.18 1.83 5.88
C VAL A 227 -14.90 2.92 6.67
N ARG A 228 -15.47 3.91 5.97
CA ARG A 228 -16.29 4.97 6.59
C ARG A 228 -17.50 4.42 7.34
N LYS A 229 -18.21 3.44 6.77
CA LYS A 229 -19.34 2.76 7.43
C LYS A 229 -18.88 1.99 8.67
N TYR A 230 -17.73 1.32 8.60
CA TYR A 230 -17.14 0.61 9.72
C TYR A 230 -16.81 1.56 10.87
N HIS A 231 -16.15 2.69 10.61
CA HIS A 231 -15.87 3.69 11.65
C HIS A 231 -17.12 4.29 12.26
N LYS A 232 -18.13 4.60 11.45
CA LYS A 232 -19.39 5.12 11.97
C LYS A 232 -20.07 4.12 12.92
N ARG A 233 -19.98 2.83 12.63
CA ARG A 233 -20.58 1.74 13.43
C ARG A 233 -19.77 1.38 14.68
N VAL A 234 -18.44 1.33 14.56
CA VAL A 234 -17.56 0.75 15.61
C VAL A 234 -16.86 1.83 16.43
N ARG A 235 -16.44 2.91 15.77
CA ARG A 235 -15.69 4.03 16.38
C ARG A 235 -16.55 5.27 16.63
N TRP A 236 -17.80 5.27 16.17
CA TRP A 236 -18.76 6.39 16.30
C TRP A 236 -18.26 7.70 15.67
N VAL A 237 -17.39 7.59 14.67
CA VAL A 237 -16.83 8.71 13.92
C VAL A 237 -17.15 8.54 12.44
N ASP A 238 -17.61 9.60 11.80
CA ASP A 238 -17.92 9.62 10.37
C ASP A 238 -16.68 10.07 9.57
N ALA A 239 -15.70 9.17 9.46
CA ALA A 239 -14.41 9.47 8.84
C ALA A 239 -13.74 8.21 8.27
N THR A 240 -12.66 8.43 7.52
CA THR A 240 -11.76 7.39 7.03
C THR A 240 -10.31 7.80 7.31
N GLU A 241 -9.52 6.92 7.90
CA GLU A 241 -8.06 7.00 7.90
C GLU A 241 -7.47 6.75 6.51
N CYS A 242 -6.36 7.41 6.19
CA CYS A 242 -5.63 7.22 4.93
C CYS A 242 -4.12 7.02 5.20
N PRO A 243 -3.74 5.92 5.86
CA PRO A 243 -2.36 5.69 6.30
C PRO A 243 -1.37 5.58 5.13
N ASP A 244 -1.77 4.94 4.04
CA ASP A 244 -0.90 4.76 2.89
C ASP A 244 -0.72 6.08 2.12
N SER A 245 -1.78 6.87 2.07
CA SER A 245 -1.75 8.19 1.43
C SER A 245 -0.83 9.16 2.16
N VAL A 246 -0.81 9.15 3.50
CA VAL A 246 0.15 9.97 4.25
C VAL A 246 1.58 9.50 4.06
N THR A 247 1.80 8.19 3.98
CA THR A 247 3.11 7.63 3.65
C THR A 247 3.59 8.11 2.29
N MET A 248 2.74 8.00 1.26
CA MET A 248 3.05 8.49 -0.08
C MET A 248 3.21 10.02 -0.16
N SER A 249 2.61 10.80 0.76
CA SER A 249 2.79 12.25 0.81
C SER A 249 4.15 12.70 1.37
N ILE A 250 4.80 11.82 2.16
CA ILE A 250 6.11 12.06 2.77
C ILE A 250 7.24 11.71 1.78
N VAL A 251 7.00 10.70 0.94
CA VAL A 251 7.87 10.25 -0.16
C VAL A 251 8.04 11.34 -1.22
#